data_AF-A0A7U9RK91-F1
#
_entry.id   AF-A0A7U9RK91-F1
#
_cell.length_a   1.000
_cell.length_b   1.000
_cell.length_c   1.000
_cell.angle_alpha   90.00
_cell.angle_beta   90.00
_cell.angle_gamma   90.00
#
_symmetry.space_group_name_H-M   'P 1'
#
loop_
_entity.id
_entity.type
_entity.pdbx_description
1 polymer ?
#
loop_
_entity_poly.entity_id
_entity_poly.type
_entity_poly.pdbx_seq_one_letter_code
_entity_poly.pdbx_strand_id
1 'polypeptide(L)'
;MNEGAQNFHSNFKMNFSTQDTISKLVAEIKEKYGSNLSLFYGLSVSVRYAVRDAEDLIEAADIAELSIYNRMSLTFDDKTLVSVYGTGKNVYIVSLPKLIEGLKKRRLYAKYCTANMQFKKDGNNTIRASIAISRYQNTLDRFTQKYDECIDKCIHVKGVEKGEWKELNELSLNANL
;
A
#
# COMPACT_ATOMS: atom_id res chain seq x y z
N MET A 1 -29.63 5.99 -2.23
CA MET A 1 -28.24 6.29 -1.82
C MET A 1 -28.31 7.28 -0.67
N ASN A 2 -27.69 6.99 0.47
CA ASN A 2 -27.74 7.88 1.66
C ASN A 2 -26.99 9.19 1.37
N GLU A 3 -27.62 10.32 1.69
CA GLU A 3 -27.08 11.69 1.51
C GLU A 3 -25.69 11.89 2.14
N GLY A 4 -25.38 11.13 3.20
CA GLY A 4 -24.06 11.14 3.84
C GLY A 4 -22.90 10.69 2.93
N ALA A 5 -23.15 9.79 1.97
CA ALA A 5 -22.13 9.37 1.00
C ALA A 5 -21.91 10.43 -0.08
N GLN A 6 -22.97 11.13 -0.53
CA GLN A 6 -22.87 12.23 -1.49
C GLN A 6 -22.07 13.43 -0.91
N ASN A 7 -22.25 13.75 0.37
CA ASN A 7 -21.55 14.86 1.02
C ASN A 7 -20.05 14.60 1.24
N PHE A 8 -19.57 13.36 1.22
CA PHE A 8 -18.13 13.07 1.29
C PHE A 8 -17.40 13.37 -0.03
N HIS A 9 -18.13 13.35 -1.15
CA HIS A 9 -17.58 13.53 -2.50
C HIS A 9 -17.68 14.96 -3.05
N SER A 10 -18.41 15.86 -2.40
CA SER A 10 -18.72 17.19 -2.96
C SER A 10 -17.55 18.18 -2.90
N ASN A 11 -16.63 18.05 -1.94
CA ASN A 11 -15.48 18.94 -1.77
C ASN A 11 -14.13 18.32 -2.19
N PHE A 12 -14.10 17.03 -2.52
CA PHE A 12 -12.90 16.31 -2.94
C PHE A 12 -13.11 15.73 -4.33
N LYS A 13 -12.33 16.21 -5.31
CA LYS A 13 -12.30 15.63 -6.66
C LYS A 13 -11.57 14.28 -6.60
N MET A 14 -12.30 13.23 -6.22
CA MET A 14 -11.80 11.86 -6.26
C MET A 14 -11.81 11.37 -7.71
N ASN A 15 -10.64 11.28 -8.33
CA ASN A 15 -10.50 10.68 -9.66
C ASN A 15 -10.24 9.19 -9.49
N PHE A 16 -11.08 8.36 -10.11
CA PHE A 16 -10.92 6.90 -10.13
C PHE A 16 -10.28 6.49 -11.45
N SER A 17 -9.23 5.67 -11.38
CA SER A 17 -8.63 5.02 -12.55
C SER A 17 -9.14 3.59 -12.68
N THR A 18 -9.35 3.14 -13.92
CA THR A 18 -9.75 1.78 -14.26
C THR A 18 -8.61 0.95 -14.85
N GLN A 19 -7.37 1.45 -14.79
CA GLN A 19 -6.22 0.74 -15.36
C GLN A 19 -5.99 -0.60 -14.66
N ASP A 20 -5.62 -1.60 -15.46
CA ASP A 20 -5.39 -2.97 -15.05
C ASP A 20 -3.98 -3.20 -14.48
N THR A 21 -3.03 -2.29 -14.74
CA THR A 21 -1.67 -2.34 -14.20
C THR A 21 -1.23 -1.00 -13.60
N ILE A 22 -0.28 -1.06 -12.66
CA ILE A 22 0.33 0.15 -12.08
C ILE A 22 1.08 0.95 -13.14
N SER A 23 1.77 0.32 -14.09
CA SER A 23 2.48 1.06 -15.14
C SER A 23 1.53 1.88 -16.03
N LYS A 24 0.35 1.33 -16.37
CA LYS A 24 -0.67 2.08 -17.12
C LYS A 24 -1.31 3.18 -16.29
N LEU A 25 -1.55 2.94 -15.01
CA LEU A 25 -1.94 3.99 -14.08
C LEU A 25 -0.90 5.12 -14.04
N VAL A 26 0.38 4.78 -13.91
CA VAL A 26 1.50 5.73 -13.87
C VAL A 26 1.51 6.58 -15.14
N ALA A 27 1.32 5.96 -16.31
CA ALA A 27 1.18 6.67 -17.57
C ALA A 27 -0.02 7.62 -17.56
N GLU A 28 -1.19 7.16 -17.11
CA GLU A 28 -2.40 7.98 -16.98
C GLU A 28 -2.20 9.16 -16.03
N ILE A 29 -1.51 8.97 -14.90
CA ILE A 29 -1.24 10.03 -13.93
C ILE A 29 -0.34 11.09 -14.53
N LYS A 30 0.75 10.67 -15.19
CA LYS A 30 1.67 11.58 -15.89
C LYS A 30 0.94 12.39 -16.96
N GLU A 31 0.04 11.76 -17.70
CA GLU A 31 -0.71 12.40 -18.79
C GLU A 31 -1.78 13.38 -18.27
N LYS A 32 -2.54 12.99 -17.23
CA LYS A 32 -3.76 13.71 -16.84
C LYS A 32 -3.62 14.63 -15.62
N TYR A 33 -2.73 14.32 -14.68
CA TYR A 33 -2.77 14.89 -13.33
C TYR A 33 -1.45 15.53 -12.86
N GLY A 34 -0.32 15.27 -13.53
CA GLY A 34 1.00 15.72 -13.07
C GLY A 34 1.43 15.03 -11.76
N SER A 35 2.43 15.59 -11.06
CA SER A 35 3.10 14.93 -9.91
C SER A 35 2.49 15.21 -8.52
N ASN A 36 1.30 15.82 -8.46
CA ASN A 36 0.67 16.23 -7.19
C ASN A 36 -0.58 15.40 -6.90
N LEU A 37 -0.45 14.07 -6.90
CA LEU A 37 -1.54 13.15 -6.61
C LEU A 37 -1.25 12.34 -5.35
N SER A 38 -2.27 12.17 -4.50
CA SER A 38 -2.28 11.12 -3.49
C SER A 38 -2.91 9.86 -4.09
N LEU A 39 -2.14 8.78 -4.14
CA LEU A 39 -2.54 7.48 -4.67
C LEU A 39 -3.05 6.58 -3.54
N PHE A 40 -4.28 6.11 -3.62
CA PHE A 40 -4.80 5.09 -2.70
C PHE A 40 -5.21 3.84 -3.46
N TYR A 41 -4.47 2.76 -3.24
CA TYR A 41 -4.74 1.43 -3.77
C TYR A 41 -5.26 0.53 -2.65
N GLY A 42 -6.59 0.47 -2.55
CA GLY A 42 -7.29 -0.41 -1.62
C GLY A 42 -8.43 -1.13 -2.30
N LEU A 43 -8.25 -2.44 -2.49
CA LEU A 43 -9.25 -3.52 -2.53
C LEU A 43 -8.50 -4.78 -3.00
N SER A 44 -8.51 -5.83 -2.18
CA SER A 44 -7.50 -6.91 -2.17
C SER A 44 -7.39 -7.79 -3.41
N VAL A 45 -8.24 -7.59 -4.41
CA VAL A 45 -8.24 -8.39 -5.66
C VAL A 45 -7.48 -7.65 -6.76
N SER A 46 -7.61 -6.33 -6.90
CA SER A 46 -6.98 -5.57 -7.98
C SER A 46 -5.49 -5.34 -7.78
N VAL A 47 -5.05 -5.04 -6.54
CA VAL A 47 -3.62 -4.77 -6.25
C VAL A 47 -2.72 -5.97 -6.56
N ARG A 48 -3.17 -7.20 -6.29
CA ARG A 48 -2.38 -8.43 -6.53
C ARG A 48 -2.13 -8.74 -8.00
N TYR A 49 -2.95 -8.20 -8.89
CA TYR A 49 -2.81 -8.38 -10.34
C TYR A 49 -2.17 -7.14 -11.00
N ALA A 50 -2.37 -5.97 -10.41
CA ALA A 50 -1.85 -4.71 -10.92
C ALA A 50 -0.39 -4.45 -10.55
N VAL A 51 0.05 -4.91 -9.36
CA VAL A 51 1.43 -4.84 -8.87
C VAL A 51 2.11 -6.18 -9.13
N ARG A 52 3.12 -6.20 -9.98
CA ARG A 52 3.86 -7.41 -10.37
C ARG A 52 5.18 -7.53 -9.64
N ASP A 53 5.83 -6.41 -9.36
CA ASP A 53 7.07 -6.36 -8.62
C ASP A 53 7.21 -5.09 -7.77
N ALA A 54 8.38 -4.92 -7.16
CA ALA A 54 8.69 -3.76 -6.34
C ALA A 54 8.83 -2.47 -7.14
N GLU A 55 9.29 -2.53 -8.40
CA GLU A 55 9.54 -1.33 -9.21
C GLU A 55 8.22 -0.65 -9.57
N ASP A 56 7.15 -1.43 -9.81
CA ASP A 56 5.79 -0.87 -9.98
C ASP A 56 5.40 0.09 -8.84
N LEU A 57 5.66 -0.30 -7.59
CA LEU A 57 5.36 0.54 -6.41
C LEU A 57 6.25 1.78 -6.36
N ILE A 58 7.51 1.62 -6.72
CA ILE A 58 8.51 2.68 -6.68
C ILE A 58 8.18 3.74 -7.74
N GLU A 59 7.86 3.34 -8.97
CA GLU A 59 7.47 4.25 -10.06
C GLU A 59 6.20 5.04 -9.71
N ALA A 60 5.21 4.38 -9.12
CA ALA A 60 3.99 5.03 -8.68
C ALA A 60 4.23 6.00 -7.53
N ALA A 61 5.12 5.66 -6.59
CA ALA A 61 5.51 6.55 -5.52
C ALA A 61 6.33 7.75 -6.02
N ASP A 62 7.12 7.60 -7.08
CA ASP A 62 7.98 8.66 -7.62
C ASP A 62 7.20 9.80 -8.27
N ILE A 63 5.99 9.52 -8.75
CA ILE A 63 5.09 10.51 -9.36
C ILE A 63 3.99 10.99 -8.42
N ALA A 64 3.84 10.37 -7.25
CA ALA A 64 2.82 10.71 -6.27
C ALA A 64 3.43 11.50 -5.11
N GLU A 65 2.66 12.40 -4.50
CA GLU A 65 3.07 13.02 -3.23
C GLU A 65 3.02 11.99 -2.10
N LEU A 66 2.02 11.08 -2.15
CA LEU A 66 1.80 10.02 -1.19
C LEU A 66 1.15 8.84 -1.92
N SER A 67 1.69 7.64 -1.76
CA SER A 67 1.09 6.41 -2.28
C SER A 67 0.81 5.44 -1.14
N ILE A 68 -0.41 4.93 -1.07
CA ILE A 68 -0.88 4.04 0.00
C ILE A 68 -1.41 2.76 -0.62
N TYR A 69 -0.89 1.63 -0.16
CA TYR A 69 -1.26 0.29 -0.58
C TYR A 69 -1.81 -0.46 0.63
N ASN A 70 -3.08 -0.82 0.59
CA ASN A 70 -3.72 -1.53 1.70
C ASN A 70 -3.74 -3.05 1.45
N ARG A 71 -3.47 -3.85 2.49
CA ARG A 71 -3.44 -5.33 2.45
C ARG A 71 -2.50 -5.90 1.39
N MET A 72 -1.35 -5.26 1.20
CA MET A 72 -0.34 -5.74 0.26
C MET A 72 0.38 -6.96 0.82
N SER A 73 0.55 -7.97 -0.01
CA SER A 73 1.32 -9.16 0.32
C SER A 73 2.79 -8.91 -0.01
N LEU A 74 3.65 -9.11 0.98
CA LEU A 74 5.10 -9.02 0.88
C LEU A 74 5.70 -10.40 1.18
N THR A 75 6.77 -10.73 0.46
CA THR A 75 7.61 -11.91 0.77
C THR A 75 8.98 -11.44 1.23
N PHE A 76 9.57 -12.19 2.15
CA PHE A 76 10.97 -12.00 2.54
C PHE A 76 11.94 -12.66 1.54
N ASP A 77 11.43 -13.44 0.59
CA ASP A 77 12.21 -14.06 -0.49
C ASP A 77 12.32 -13.15 -1.73
N ASP A 78 13.15 -13.55 -2.70
CA ASP A 78 13.21 -12.92 -4.03
C ASP A 78 12.14 -13.44 -5.01
N LYS A 79 11.37 -14.47 -4.61
CA LYS A 79 10.35 -15.09 -5.45
C LYS A 79 9.07 -14.26 -5.47
N THR A 80 8.80 -13.62 -6.60
CA THR A 80 7.64 -12.72 -6.76
C THR A 80 6.39 -13.40 -7.32
N LEU A 81 6.43 -14.70 -7.63
CA LEU A 81 5.26 -15.48 -8.06
C LEU A 81 5.02 -16.61 -7.05
N VAL A 82 3.91 -16.54 -6.32
CA VAL A 82 3.58 -17.52 -5.26
C VAL A 82 2.24 -18.18 -5.55
N SER A 83 2.20 -19.50 -5.37
CA SER A 83 0.95 -20.26 -5.44
C SER A 83 0.09 -19.97 -4.21
N VAL A 84 -1.14 -19.52 -4.42
CA VAL A 84 -2.09 -19.31 -3.34
C VAL A 84 -2.60 -20.67 -2.88
N TYR A 85 -2.21 -21.03 -1.66
CA TYR A 85 -2.55 -22.29 -1.02
C TYR A 85 -4.06 -22.58 -1.10
N GLY A 86 -4.41 -23.80 -1.53
CA GLY A 86 -5.79 -24.26 -1.64
C GLY A 86 -6.58 -23.75 -2.84
N THR A 87 -5.96 -23.00 -3.77
CA THR A 87 -6.69 -22.45 -4.94
C THR A 87 -6.12 -22.83 -6.31
N GLY A 88 -4.87 -23.32 -6.37
CA GLY A 88 -4.18 -23.63 -7.64
C GLY A 88 -3.82 -22.40 -8.48
N LYS A 89 -4.04 -21.17 -7.99
CA LYS A 89 -3.72 -19.93 -8.69
C LYS A 89 -2.37 -19.38 -8.24
N ASN A 90 -1.61 -18.80 -9.18
CA ASN A 90 -0.42 -18.03 -8.85
C ASN A 90 -0.77 -16.54 -8.76
N VAL A 91 -0.22 -15.86 -7.75
CA VAL A 91 -0.34 -14.40 -7.59
C VAL A 91 1.04 -13.78 -7.52
N TYR A 92 1.12 -12.52 -7.94
CA TYR A 92 2.31 -11.73 -7.72
C TYR A 92 2.38 -11.31 -6.26
N ILE A 93 3.56 -11.46 -5.67
CA ILE A 93 3.91 -11.00 -4.34
C ILE A 93 5.13 -10.11 -4.46
N VAL A 94 5.15 -9.02 -3.70
CA VAL A 94 6.25 -8.07 -3.78
C VAL A 94 7.38 -8.52 -2.87
N SER A 95 8.59 -8.61 -3.41
CA SER A 95 9.80 -8.89 -2.63
C SER A 95 10.14 -7.69 -1.74
N LEU A 96 10.07 -7.87 -0.42
CA LEU A 96 10.39 -6.83 0.55
C LEU A 96 11.85 -6.35 0.43
N PRO A 97 12.87 -7.22 0.29
CA PRO A 97 14.25 -6.78 0.08
C PRO A 97 14.39 -5.85 -1.13
N LYS A 98 13.82 -6.24 -2.28
CA LYS A 98 13.87 -5.43 -3.51
C LYS A 98 13.14 -4.10 -3.36
N LEU A 99 12.00 -4.10 -2.68
CA LEU A 99 11.28 -2.86 -2.37
C LEU A 99 12.11 -1.92 -1.51
N ILE A 100 12.69 -2.41 -0.41
CA ILE A 100 13.56 -1.59 0.45
C ILE A 100 14.76 -1.04 -0.31
N GLU A 101 15.42 -1.87 -1.13
CA GLU A 101 16.56 -1.45 -1.94
C GLU A 101 16.17 -0.35 -2.93
N GLY A 102 15.07 -0.53 -3.66
CA GLY A 102 14.61 0.45 -4.65
C GLY A 102 14.13 1.76 -4.02
N LEU A 103 13.44 1.72 -2.88
CA LEU A 103 13.09 2.91 -2.11
C LEU A 103 14.32 3.72 -1.69
N LYS A 104 15.38 3.04 -1.20
CA LYS A 104 16.65 3.69 -0.85
C LYS A 104 17.30 4.34 -2.08
N LYS A 105 17.34 3.64 -3.22
CA LYS A 105 17.91 4.17 -4.48
C LYS A 105 17.20 5.44 -4.94
N ARG A 106 15.88 5.52 -4.77
CA ARG A 106 15.06 6.70 -5.15
C ARG A 106 14.93 7.75 -4.06
N ARG A 107 15.53 7.55 -2.88
CA ARG A 107 15.40 8.42 -1.69
C ARG A 107 13.94 8.62 -1.29
N LEU A 108 13.16 7.55 -1.31
CA LEU A 108 11.77 7.51 -0.87
C LEU A 108 11.71 6.98 0.57
N TYR A 109 10.79 7.52 1.34
CA TYR A 109 10.46 7.09 2.69
C TYR A 109 9.24 6.19 2.64
N ALA A 110 9.17 5.19 3.53
CA ALA A 110 8.02 4.30 3.59
C ALA A 110 7.73 3.82 5.01
N LYS A 111 6.44 3.87 5.37
CA LYS A 111 5.92 3.31 6.62
C LYS A 111 4.98 2.15 6.36
N TYR A 112 4.88 1.24 7.31
CA TYR A 112 3.98 0.09 7.25
C TYR A 112 3.12 -0.06 8.50
N CYS A 113 1.96 -0.70 8.35
CA CYS A 113 1.10 -1.11 9.46
C CYS A 113 0.53 -2.51 9.20
N THR A 114 0.63 -3.41 10.19
CA THR A 114 0.19 -4.82 10.11
C THR A 114 -1.09 -5.10 10.89
N ALA A 115 -1.65 -4.12 11.60
CA ALA A 115 -2.90 -4.34 12.34
C ALA A 115 -4.06 -4.69 11.40
N ASN A 116 -4.99 -5.51 11.90
CA ASN A 116 -6.15 -5.99 11.15
C ASN A 116 -5.79 -6.81 9.89
N MET A 117 -4.56 -7.36 9.82
CA MET A 117 -4.08 -8.17 8.70
C MET A 117 -4.11 -9.68 9.04
N GLN A 118 -4.42 -10.51 8.05
CA GLN A 118 -4.38 -11.96 8.17
C GLN A 118 -2.95 -12.46 7.95
N PHE A 119 -2.29 -12.99 8.98
CA PHE A 119 -0.97 -13.60 8.90
C PHE A 119 -0.99 -14.93 8.11
N LYS A 120 0.07 -15.21 7.34
CA LYS A 120 0.31 -16.46 6.57
C LYS A 120 -0.71 -16.88 5.51
N LYS A 121 -1.69 -16.03 5.16
CA LYS A 121 -2.69 -16.39 4.14
C LYS A 121 -2.12 -16.53 2.73
N ASP A 122 -0.99 -15.89 2.44
CA ASP A 122 -0.38 -15.90 1.09
C ASP A 122 0.86 -16.80 1.00
N GLY A 123 1.04 -17.73 1.96
CA GLY A 123 2.11 -18.72 1.95
C GLY A 123 3.16 -18.52 3.06
N ASN A 124 4.13 -19.42 3.10
CA ASN A 124 5.26 -19.33 4.03
C ASN A 124 6.13 -18.12 3.71
N ASN A 125 6.74 -17.53 4.74
CA ASN A 125 7.64 -16.39 4.61
C ASN A 125 6.99 -15.14 3.97
N THR A 126 5.67 -14.97 4.18
CA THR A 126 4.91 -13.83 3.68
C THR A 126 4.24 -13.06 4.82
N ILE A 127 4.04 -11.77 4.60
CA ILE A 127 3.32 -10.88 5.50
C ILE A 127 2.38 -9.98 4.71
N ARG A 128 1.23 -9.66 5.31
CA ARG A 128 0.35 -8.61 4.80
C ARG A 128 0.52 -7.35 5.60
N ALA A 129 0.69 -6.23 4.90
CA ALA A 129 0.79 -4.92 5.51
C ALA A 129 0.05 -3.88 4.66
N SER A 130 -0.38 -2.81 5.32
CA SER A 130 -0.58 -1.54 4.66
C SER A 130 0.76 -0.85 4.53
N ILE A 131 1.05 -0.26 3.37
CA ILE A 131 2.30 0.47 3.13
C ILE A 131 1.95 1.87 2.62
N ALA A 132 2.58 2.88 3.20
CA ALA A 132 2.54 4.25 2.73
C ALA A 132 3.94 4.67 2.30
N ILE A 133 4.08 5.26 1.11
CA ILE A 133 5.36 5.66 0.51
C ILE A 133 5.26 7.12 0.06
N SER A 134 6.28 7.91 0.36
CA SER A 134 6.37 9.31 -0.06
C SER A 134 7.83 9.74 -0.23
N ARG A 135 8.06 10.75 -1.06
CA ARG A 135 9.35 11.46 -1.11
C ARG A 135 9.63 12.30 0.14
N TYR A 136 8.60 12.62 0.92
CA TYR A 136 8.74 13.52 2.07
C TYR A 136 8.27 12.86 3.37
N GLN A 137 9.17 12.80 4.35
CA GLN A 137 8.88 12.25 5.68
C GLN A 137 7.72 12.96 6.37
N ASN A 138 7.64 14.29 6.27
CA ASN A 138 6.55 15.08 6.85
C ASN A 138 5.16 14.71 6.29
N THR A 139 5.09 14.30 5.02
CA THR A 139 3.85 13.82 4.41
C THR A 139 3.42 12.49 5.04
N LEU A 140 4.35 11.58 5.29
CA LEU A 140 4.08 10.32 6.01
C LEU A 140 3.66 10.59 7.45
N ASP A 141 4.35 11.48 8.16
CA ASP A 141 4.04 11.80 9.55
C ASP A 141 2.63 12.40 9.69
N ARG A 142 2.29 13.36 8.81
CA ARG A 142 0.94 13.94 8.73
C ARG A 142 -0.11 12.88 8.40
N PHE A 143 0.19 11.96 7.48
CA PHE A 143 -0.71 10.84 7.17
C PHE A 143 -0.93 9.95 8.40
N THR A 144 0.14 9.54 9.09
CA THR A 144 0.03 8.68 10.29
C THR A 144 -0.77 9.34 11.40
N GLN A 145 -0.54 10.63 11.66
CA GLN A 145 -1.31 11.40 12.62
C GLN A 145 -2.81 11.43 12.26
N LYS A 146 -3.14 11.71 10.99
CA LYS A 146 -4.54 11.74 10.54
C LYS A 146 -5.20 10.36 10.59
N TYR A 147 -4.46 9.31 10.27
CA TYR A 147 -4.92 7.93 10.41
C TYR A 147 -5.26 7.62 11.87
N ASP A 148 -4.35 7.94 12.80
CA ASP A 148 -4.55 7.70 14.23
C ASP A 148 -5.75 8.48 14.79
N GLU A 149 -5.89 9.75 14.43
CA GLU A 149 -7.06 10.57 14.79
C GLU A 149 -8.37 9.94 14.33
N CYS A 150 -8.40 9.35 13.12
CA CYS A 150 -9.57 8.65 12.59
C CYS A 150 -9.83 7.34 13.34
N ILE A 151 -8.80 6.56 13.62
CA ILE A 151 -8.95 5.30 14.36
C ILE A 151 -9.42 5.55 15.80
N ASP A 152 -8.86 6.54 16.49
CA ASP A 152 -9.24 6.88 17.86
C ASP A 152 -10.73 7.24 17.96
N LYS A 153 -11.26 7.96 16.97
CA LYS A 153 -12.70 8.26 16.88
C LYS A 153 -13.54 7.01 16.64
N CYS A 154 -13.01 6.02 15.94
CA CYS A 154 -13.72 4.81 15.54
C CYS A 154 -13.45 3.60 16.45
N ILE A 155 -12.63 3.73 17.49
CA ILE A 155 -12.18 2.61 18.33
C ILE A 155 -13.31 1.89 19.08
N HIS A 156 -14.46 2.56 19.23
CA HIS A 156 -15.67 1.99 19.81
C HIS A 156 -16.41 1.02 18.86
N VAL A 157 -16.06 1.01 17.57
CA VAL A 157 -16.67 0.12 16.58
C VAL A 157 -16.02 -1.26 16.68
N LYS A 158 -16.84 -2.31 16.88
CA LYS A 158 -16.37 -3.69 17.00
C LYS A 158 -15.52 -4.10 15.79
N GLY A 159 -14.30 -4.56 16.06
CA GLY A 159 -13.35 -5.02 15.04
C GLY A 159 -12.45 -3.93 14.46
N VAL A 160 -12.53 -2.69 14.97
CA VAL A 160 -11.52 -1.66 14.71
C VAL A 160 -10.40 -1.82 15.74
N GLU A 161 -9.20 -2.15 15.27
CA GLU A 161 -8.00 -2.16 16.09
C GLU A 161 -7.04 -1.06 15.65
N LYS A 162 -6.44 -0.36 16.63
CA LYS A 162 -5.40 0.62 16.36
C LYS A 162 -4.08 -0.07 16.07
N GLY A 163 -3.58 0.14 14.86
CA GLY A 163 -2.26 -0.32 14.43
C GLY A 163 -1.21 0.74 14.54
N GLU A 164 0.02 0.30 14.78
CA GLU A 164 1.20 1.17 14.79
C GLU A 164 1.79 1.26 13.38
N TRP A 165 2.12 2.49 12.95
CA TRP A 165 2.84 2.74 11.71
C TRP A 165 4.35 2.86 11.98
N LYS A 166 5.12 1.90 11.48
CA LYS A 166 6.58 1.80 11.67
C LYS A 166 7.33 1.99 10.37
N GLU A 167 8.64 2.21 10.42
CA GLU A 167 9.46 2.33 9.22
C GLU A 167 9.56 0.98 8.49
N LEU A 168 9.37 0.96 7.17
CA LEU A 168 9.29 -0.29 6.39
C LEU A 168 10.53 -1.18 6.52
N ASN A 169 11.71 -0.60 6.72
CA ASN A 169 12.95 -1.33 6.94
C ASN A 169 12.92 -2.20 8.21
N GLU A 170 12.18 -1.81 9.26
CA GLU A 170 12.02 -2.60 10.49
C GLU A 170 11.35 -3.95 10.21
N LEU A 171 10.51 -4.03 9.17
CA LEU A 171 9.85 -5.26 8.77
C LEU A 171 10.87 -6.34 8.35
N SER A 172 11.96 -5.93 7.70
CA SER A 172 13.02 -6.85 7.25
C SER A 172 13.94 -7.33 8.38
N LEU A 173 14.12 -6.52 9.42
CA LEU A 173 14.97 -6.85 10.56
C LEU A 173 14.36 -7.92 11.46
N ASN A 174 13.02 -7.96 11.53
CA ASN A 174 12.27 -8.93 12.33
C ASN A 174 12.05 -10.28 11.64
N ALA A 175 12.49 -10.45 10.39
CA ALA A 175 12.38 -11.70 9.63
C ALA A 175 13.49 -12.71 9.94
N ASN A 176 14.51 -12.30 10.70
CA ASN A 176 15.60 -13.16 11.19
C ASN A 176 15.32 -13.77 12.58
N LEU A 177 14.04 -13.84 12.99
CA LEU A 177 13.54 -14.51 14.20
C LEU A 177 12.62 -15.66 13.80
#